data_AF-A0A3A0C876-F1
#
_entry.id   AF-A0A3A0C876-F1
#
_cell.length_a   1.000
_cell.length_b   1.000
_cell.length_c   1.000
_cell.angle_alpha   90.00
_cell.angle_beta   90.00
_cell.angle_gamma   90.00
#
_symmetry.space_group_name_H-M   'P 1'
#
loop_
_entity.id
_entity.type
_entity.pdbx_description
1 polymer ?
#
loop_
_entity_poly.entity_id
_entity_poly.type
_entity_poly.pdbx_seq_one_letter_code
_entity_poly.pdbx_strand_id
1 'polypeptide(L)'
;MRATLSVLMLALLFVPVLAQKGKDKPAPENAKVSQLKQQIALELGAFADWCLKNKFGATAKAVADEACKLDTANKKAADVAAKAGGEDSQEADDVKAFEKKRESAGNKVGPLYCELFLQGPAKSRAEFDPFIEAAFRWDADNSDKWVEASYKKTFGEKNYAMVVAMLTAALPHQKDDSKLAKGYPERAKVLRECEARLAVDSPLLRKARSHTMQYYLSLPNGWSADRKWPVLVAVEGAGCNFRGMNGGYGGKGNTSYIVVTPCSFSNTNSLEGQEGKYPYAREVLEEWNGKRMDFDEPGLLAALDDVRADFNGEEKFYITGFSGGGNITWHFIFTHPEKLAAAAPASANFSGLRAEASQSPAKETLPIKVLQGEDDEYRKPDSISPLDRQWEFAKSMLEQHGYKNWTYELVPKTGHSPCNKQVLEFFNGLREKNAPAPKGDKPKPSGK
;
A
#
# COMPACT_ATOMS: atom_id res chain seq x y z
N MET A 1 -52.52 17.68 22.35
CA MET A 1 -51.67 16.88 23.27
C MET A 1 -51.87 15.40 22.97
N ARG A 2 -50.76 14.64 22.96
CA ARG A 2 -50.62 13.18 22.69
C ARG A 2 -50.76 12.80 21.21
N ALA A 3 -49.66 12.81 20.43
CA ALA A 3 -48.56 11.83 20.37
C ALA A 3 -48.96 10.56 19.62
N THR A 4 -48.60 10.50 18.34
CA THR A 4 -48.54 9.27 17.54
C THR A 4 -47.16 9.15 16.91
N LEU A 5 -46.51 8.06 17.28
CA LEU A 5 -45.21 7.58 16.86
C LEU A 5 -45.33 7.10 15.40
N SER A 6 -44.63 7.73 14.45
CA SER A 6 -44.51 7.22 13.09
C SER A 6 -43.09 6.69 12.87
N VAL A 7 -42.98 5.37 12.88
CA VAL A 7 -41.79 4.61 12.47
C VAL A 7 -41.64 4.78 10.96
N LEU A 8 -40.62 5.52 10.53
CA LEU A 8 -40.27 5.68 9.12
C LEU A 8 -39.32 4.53 8.72
N MET A 9 -39.83 3.61 7.90
CA MET A 9 -39.05 2.55 7.25
C MET A 9 -38.01 3.16 6.31
N LEU A 10 -36.74 2.87 6.58
CA LEU A 10 -35.60 3.19 5.73
C LEU A 10 -35.56 2.21 4.54
N ALA A 11 -36.04 2.64 3.37
CA ALA A 11 -35.92 1.88 2.13
C ALA A 11 -34.52 2.09 1.52
N LEU A 12 -33.59 1.17 1.83
CA LEU A 12 -32.33 1.00 1.12
C LEU A 12 -32.62 0.48 -0.30
N LEU A 13 -32.51 1.36 -1.31
CA LEU A 13 -32.47 0.95 -2.70
C LEU A 13 -31.12 0.29 -2.98
N PHE A 14 -31.08 -1.03 -2.82
CA PHE A 14 -30.06 -1.90 -3.39
C PHE A 14 -30.12 -1.78 -4.92
N VAL A 15 -29.14 -1.12 -5.52
CA VAL A 15 -28.81 -1.36 -6.92
C VAL A 15 -28.10 -2.73 -6.96
N PRO A 16 -28.67 -3.77 -7.60
CA PRO A 16 -27.97 -5.03 -7.73
C PRO A 16 -26.79 -4.81 -8.68
N VAL A 17 -25.58 -4.79 -8.11
CA VAL A 17 -24.37 -5.10 -8.87
C VAL A 17 -24.61 -6.48 -9.46
N LEU A 18 -24.72 -6.55 -10.79
CA LEU A 18 -24.63 -7.79 -11.54
C LEU A 18 -23.25 -8.38 -11.25
N ALA A 19 -23.19 -9.19 -10.20
CA ALA A 19 -22.09 -10.08 -9.93
C ALA A 19 -21.95 -10.99 -11.15
N GLN A 20 -20.94 -10.74 -11.97
CA GLN A 20 -20.42 -11.76 -12.87
C GLN A 20 -19.99 -12.94 -11.99
N LYS A 21 -20.90 -13.88 -11.76
CA LYS A 21 -20.61 -15.23 -11.26
C LYS A 21 -19.85 -15.98 -12.34
N GLY A 22 -18.59 -15.61 -12.56
CA GLY A 22 -17.59 -16.54 -13.02
C GLY A 22 -17.33 -17.51 -11.87
N LYS A 23 -18.00 -18.66 -11.86
CA LYS A 23 -17.58 -19.81 -11.07
C LYS A 23 -16.30 -20.37 -11.70
N ASP A 24 -15.19 -19.67 -11.52
CA ASP A 24 -13.90 -20.33 -11.62
C ASP A 24 -13.81 -21.24 -10.40
N LYS A 25 -14.08 -22.54 -10.59
CA LYS A 25 -13.66 -23.54 -9.61
C LYS A 25 -12.15 -23.31 -9.41
N PRO A 26 -11.65 -23.22 -8.16
CA PRO A 26 -10.22 -23.18 -7.95
C PRO A 26 -9.60 -24.39 -8.65
N ALA A 27 -8.56 -24.15 -9.44
CA ALA A 27 -7.83 -25.22 -10.08
C ALA A 27 -7.45 -26.25 -9.01
N PRO A 28 -7.52 -27.56 -9.30
CA PRO A 28 -7.17 -28.58 -8.31
C PRO A 28 -5.76 -28.31 -7.79
N GLU A 29 -5.63 -28.31 -6.46
CA GLU A 29 -4.35 -28.09 -5.78
C GLU A 29 -3.35 -29.13 -6.29
N ASN A 30 -2.16 -28.67 -6.68
CA ASN A 30 -1.10 -29.55 -7.17
C ASN A 30 -0.74 -30.55 -6.05
N ALA A 31 -0.65 -31.84 -6.36
CA ALA A 31 -0.30 -32.91 -5.41
C ALA A 31 0.95 -32.58 -4.57
N LYS A 32 1.95 -31.90 -5.16
CA LYS A 32 3.14 -31.45 -4.44
C LYS A 32 2.84 -30.38 -3.38
N VAL A 33 1.92 -29.45 -3.66
CA VAL A 33 1.48 -28.41 -2.71
C VAL A 33 0.78 -29.06 -1.52
N SER A 34 -0.18 -29.96 -1.77
CA SER A 34 -0.87 -30.69 -0.70
C SER A 34 0.09 -31.52 0.14
N GLN A 35 1.06 -32.20 -0.49
CA GLN A 35 2.08 -32.98 0.22
C GLN A 35 2.96 -32.09 1.13
N LEU A 36 3.43 -30.94 0.64
CA LEU A 36 4.24 -30.01 1.43
C LEU A 36 3.44 -29.46 2.62
N LYS A 37 2.18 -29.04 2.41
CA LYS A 37 1.30 -28.58 3.49
C LYS A 37 1.10 -29.64 4.58
N GLN A 38 0.86 -30.89 4.19
CA GLN A 38 0.73 -32.01 5.14
C GLN A 38 2.01 -32.27 5.93
N GLN A 39 3.18 -32.23 5.27
CA GLN A 39 4.47 -32.41 5.95
C GLN A 39 4.75 -31.29 6.96
N ILE A 40 4.50 -30.04 6.58
CA ILE A 40 4.65 -28.89 7.48
C ILE A 40 3.68 -29.03 8.66
N ALA A 41 2.40 -29.28 8.40
CA ALA A 41 1.38 -29.43 9.44
C ALA A 41 1.72 -30.56 10.42
N LEU A 42 2.29 -31.68 9.94
CA LEU A 42 2.70 -32.78 10.78
C LEU A 42 3.79 -32.37 11.78
N GLU A 43 4.84 -31.67 11.31
CA GLU A 43 5.92 -31.18 12.16
C GLU A 43 5.45 -30.08 13.13
N LEU A 44 4.62 -29.15 12.65
CA LEU A 44 4.01 -28.11 13.50
C LEU A 44 3.09 -28.71 14.56
N GLY A 45 2.26 -29.69 14.22
CA GLY A 45 1.39 -30.39 15.17
C GLY A 45 2.19 -31.16 16.23
N ALA A 46 3.33 -31.75 15.86
CA ALA A 46 4.24 -32.39 16.81
C ALA A 46 4.90 -31.38 17.76
N PHE A 47 5.28 -30.19 17.25
CA PHE A 47 5.82 -29.12 18.09
C PHE A 47 4.76 -28.52 19.01
N ALA A 48 3.55 -28.27 18.51
CA ALA A 48 2.44 -27.77 19.31
C ALA A 48 2.06 -28.71 20.47
N ASP A 49 2.02 -30.02 20.22
CA ASP A 49 1.83 -31.05 21.26
C ASP A 49 2.95 -31.03 22.31
N TRP A 50 4.20 -30.81 21.87
CA TRP A 50 5.31 -30.63 22.79
C TRP A 50 5.13 -29.37 23.64
N CYS A 51 4.79 -28.22 23.03
CA CYS A 51 4.54 -26.97 23.76
C CYS A 51 3.45 -27.14 24.82
N LEU A 52 2.33 -27.78 24.47
CA LEU A 52 1.22 -28.04 25.40
C LEU A 52 1.67 -28.85 26.63
N LYS A 53 2.54 -29.85 26.42
CA LYS A 53 3.07 -30.71 27.49
C LYS A 53 4.12 -30.02 28.36
N ASN A 54 4.70 -28.92 27.90
CA ASN A 54 5.81 -28.22 28.55
C ASN A 54 5.42 -26.80 28.98
N LYS A 55 4.14 -26.56 29.30
CA LYS A 55 3.63 -25.27 29.83
C LYS A 55 3.74 -24.08 28.86
N PHE A 56 3.76 -24.30 27.55
CA PHE A 56 3.70 -23.24 26.54
C PHE A 56 2.32 -23.23 25.87
N GLY A 57 1.28 -22.88 26.66
CA GLY A 57 -0.11 -23.00 26.25
C GLY A 57 -0.54 -22.02 25.15
N ALA A 58 -0.11 -20.75 25.22
CA ALA A 58 -0.41 -19.75 24.19
C ALA A 58 0.29 -20.12 22.87
N THR A 59 1.59 -20.46 22.95
CA THR A 59 2.35 -20.87 21.76
C THR A 59 1.81 -22.17 21.17
N ALA A 60 1.44 -23.16 21.99
CA ALA A 60 0.82 -24.40 21.52
C ALA A 60 -0.45 -24.13 20.71
N LYS A 61 -1.31 -23.21 21.17
CA LYS A 61 -2.53 -22.82 20.46
C LYS A 61 -2.22 -22.18 19.11
N ALA A 62 -1.31 -21.20 19.08
CA ALA A 62 -0.95 -20.48 17.86
C ALA A 62 -0.34 -21.42 16.79
N VAL A 63 0.58 -22.31 17.19
CA VAL A 63 1.22 -23.27 16.26
C VAL A 63 0.21 -24.32 15.78
N ALA A 64 -0.68 -24.79 16.65
CA ALA A 64 -1.72 -25.75 16.26
C ALA A 64 -2.71 -25.14 15.26
N ASP A 65 -3.11 -23.88 15.45
CA ASP A 65 -3.98 -23.18 14.51
C ASP A 65 -3.32 -23.01 13.13
N GLU A 66 -2.03 -22.71 13.09
CA GLU A 66 -1.25 -22.67 11.85
C GLU A 66 -1.22 -24.03 11.15
N ALA A 67 -0.96 -25.12 11.88
CA ALA A 67 -0.98 -26.47 11.33
C ALA A 67 -2.37 -26.85 10.78
N CYS A 68 -3.45 -26.52 11.49
CA CYS A 68 -4.82 -26.76 11.05
C CYS A 68 -5.20 -25.94 9.80
N LYS A 69 -4.66 -24.72 9.64
CA LYS A 69 -4.85 -23.92 8.41
C LYS A 69 -4.18 -24.55 7.19
N LEU A 70 -3.05 -25.25 7.38
CA LEU A 70 -2.35 -25.95 6.31
C LEU A 70 -2.99 -27.29 5.97
N ASP A 71 -3.39 -28.04 6.99
CA ASP A 71 -4.03 -29.35 6.85
C ASP A 71 -5.12 -29.55 7.90
N THR A 72 -6.37 -29.40 7.47
CA THR A 72 -7.54 -29.57 8.33
C THR A 72 -7.76 -31.02 8.77
N ALA A 73 -7.10 -31.99 8.12
CA ALA A 73 -7.15 -33.40 8.51
C ALA A 73 -6.14 -33.76 9.61
N ASN A 74 -5.29 -32.83 10.03
CA ASN A 74 -4.29 -33.08 11.06
C ASN A 74 -4.91 -33.19 12.46
N LYS A 75 -5.26 -34.41 12.86
CA LYS A 75 -5.90 -34.71 14.14
C LYS A 75 -5.10 -34.23 15.35
N LYS A 76 -3.77 -34.36 15.31
CA LYS A 76 -2.92 -33.94 16.43
C LYS A 76 -2.98 -32.43 16.63
N ALA A 77 -2.88 -31.65 15.55
CA ALA A 77 -3.02 -30.20 15.60
C ALA A 77 -4.42 -29.80 16.11
N ALA A 78 -5.48 -30.44 15.60
CA ALA A 78 -6.84 -30.17 16.05
C ALA A 78 -7.04 -30.45 17.56
N ASP A 79 -6.50 -31.58 18.05
CA ASP A 79 -6.56 -31.94 19.47
C ASP A 79 -5.81 -30.94 20.36
N VAL A 80 -4.64 -30.45 19.91
CA VAL A 80 -3.88 -29.44 20.64
C VAL A 80 -4.62 -28.10 20.62
N ALA A 81 -5.13 -27.66 19.45
CA ALA A 81 -5.85 -26.40 19.33
C ALA A 81 -7.11 -26.35 20.22
N ALA A 82 -7.76 -27.49 20.46
CA ALA A 82 -8.92 -27.58 21.34
C ALA A 82 -8.57 -27.53 22.85
N LYS A 83 -7.34 -27.91 23.22
CA LYS A 83 -6.90 -28.02 24.63
C LYS A 83 -5.98 -26.90 25.08
N ALA A 84 -5.25 -26.31 24.14
CA ALA A 84 -4.24 -25.29 24.40
C ALA A 84 -4.87 -23.91 24.65
N GLY A 85 -4.24 -23.15 25.55
CA GLY A 85 -4.66 -21.82 25.99
C GLY A 85 -3.85 -21.40 27.21
N GLY A 86 -4.19 -20.26 27.82
CA GLY A 86 -3.43 -19.71 28.95
C GLY A 86 -2.13 -19.03 28.50
N GLU A 87 -1.21 -18.85 29.44
CA GLU A 87 0.06 -18.16 29.22
C GLU A 87 1.21 -19.16 29.00
N ASP A 88 2.32 -18.67 28.44
CA ASP A 88 3.54 -19.44 28.26
C ASP A 88 4.45 -19.31 29.50
N SER A 89 5.08 -20.42 29.90
CA SER A 89 6.06 -20.43 31.00
C SER A 89 7.15 -19.40 30.80
N GLN A 90 7.46 -18.66 31.87
CA GLN A 90 8.56 -17.70 31.93
C GLN A 90 9.76 -18.25 32.72
N GLU A 91 9.71 -19.51 33.15
CA GLU A 91 10.82 -20.15 33.86
C GLU A 91 12.02 -20.33 32.93
N ALA A 92 13.21 -19.89 33.35
CA ALA A 92 14.40 -19.84 32.48
C ALA A 92 14.76 -21.18 31.84
N ASP A 93 14.63 -22.30 32.57
CA ASP A 93 14.91 -23.64 32.07
C ASP A 93 13.86 -24.11 31.04
N ASP A 94 12.58 -23.80 31.29
CA ASP A 94 11.49 -24.06 30.34
C ASP A 94 11.72 -23.28 29.04
N VAL A 95 12.05 -21.99 29.14
CA VAL A 95 12.33 -21.12 27.99
C VAL A 95 13.53 -21.63 27.18
N LYS A 96 14.61 -22.03 27.84
CA LYS A 96 15.80 -22.59 27.16
C LYS A 96 15.47 -23.92 26.45
N ALA A 97 14.69 -24.78 27.07
CA ALA A 97 14.23 -26.03 26.44
C ALA A 97 13.32 -25.75 25.24
N PHE A 98 12.43 -24.76 25.37
CA PHE A 98 11.55 -24.29 24.30
C PHE A 98 12.34 -23.75 23.12
N GLU A 99 13.34 -22.88 23.33
CA GLU A 99 14.17 -22.32 22.27
C GLU A 99 14.85 -23.42 21.45
N LYS A 100 15.47 -24.40 22.12
CA LYS A 100 16.09 -25.55 21.45
C LYS A 100 15.08 -26.38 20.65
N LYS A 101 13.88 -26.60 21.21
CA LYS A 101 12.84 -27.35 20.52
C LYS A 101 12.28 -26.58 19.32
N ARG A 102 12.08 -25.27 19.48
CA ARG A 102 11.63 -24.35 18.43
C ARG A 102 12.63 -24.31 17.29
N GLU A 103 13.93 -24.18 17.59
CA GLU A 103 15.01 -24.25 16.60
C GLU A 103 14.98 -25.57 15.83
N SER A 104 14.85 -26.70 16.55
CA SER A 104 14.74 -28.02 15.91
C SER A 104 13.51 -28.16 15.00
N ALA A 105 12.37 -27.57 15.38
CA ALA A 105 11.17 -27.56 14.54
C ALA A 105 11.38 -26.64 13.32
N GLY A 106 11.94 -25.45 13.55
CA GLY A 106 12.28 -24.47 12.52
C GLY A 106 13.16 -25.04 11.42
N ASN A 107 14.25 -25.71 11.78
CA ASN A 107 15.18 -26.37 10.84
C ASN A 107 14.51 -27.41 9.93
N LYS A 108 13.34 -27.94 10.33
CA LYS A 108 12.57 -28.87 9.51
C LYS A 108 11.53 -28.17 8.64
N VAL A 109 10.78 -27.22 9.21
CA VAL A 109 9.65 -26.59 8.52
C VAL A 109 10.06 -25.41 7.64
N GLY A 110 11.13 -24.70 7.98
CA GLY A 110 11.65 -23.56 7.21
C GLY A 110 11.92 -23.91 5.74
N PRO A 111 12.75 -24.94 5.44
CA PRO A 111 13.00 -25.37 4.07
C PRO A 111 11.73 -25.82 3.32
N LEU A 112 10.78 -26.46 4.02
CA LEU A 112 9.51 -26.89 3.42
C LEU A 112 8.63 -25.69 3.04
N TYR A 113 8.61 -24.65 3.88
CA TYR A 113 7.92 -23.40 3.57
C TYR A 113 8.54 -22.67 2.38
N CYS A 114 9.88 -22.62 2.27
CA CYS A 114 10.56 -22.10 1.08
C CYS A 114 10.17 -22.87 -0.21
N GLU A 115 10.14 -24.21 -0.15
CA GLU A 115 9.77 -25.04 -1.29
C GLU A 115 8.28 -24.89 -1.65
N LEU A 116 7.41 -24.75 -0.65
CA LEU A 116 5.99 -24.49 -0.83
C LEU A 116 5.78 -23.13 -1.50
N PHE A 117 6.51 -22.10 -1.07
CA PHE A 117 6.50 -20.78 -1.69
C PHE A 117 6.85 -20.84 -3.18
N LEU A 118 7.82 -21.67 -3.61
CA LEU A 118 8.17 -21.83 -5.04
C LEU A 118 7.05 -22.43 -5.88
N GLN A 119 6.14 -23.20 -5.28
CA GLN A 119 5.04 -23.81 -6.03
C GLN A 119 3.96 -22.78 -6.44
N GLY A 120 4.00 -21.56 -5.91
CA GLY A 120 2.99 -20.53 -6.16
C GLY A 120 3.03 -19.99 -7.59
N PRO A 121 2.05 -20.33 -8.45
CA PRO A 121 2.02 -19.83 -9.82
C PRO A 121 1.70 -18.33 -9.84
N ALA A 122 2.06 -17.64 -10.92
CA ALA A 122 1.89 -16.18 -11.04
C ALA A 122 0.44 -15.71 -10.78
N LYS A 123 -0.57 -16.49 -11.15
CA LYS A 123 -2.01 -16.13 -11.00
C LYS A 123 -2.52 -16.19 -9.55
N SER A 124 -1.90 -16.99 -8.68
CA SER A 124 -2.28 -17.12 -7.26
C SER A 124 -1.11 -16.77 -6.33
N ARG A 125 -0.16 -15.97 -6.81
CA ARG A 125 1.07 -15.60 -6.10
C ARG A 125 0.82 -15.07 -4.69
N ALA A 126 -0.17 -14.20 -4.55
CA ALA A 126 -0.55 -13.60 -3.26
C ALA A 126 -0.95 -14.63 -2.19
N GLU A 127 -1.45 -15.80 -2.58
CA GLU A 127 -1.79 -16.89 -1.63
C GLU A 127 -0.54 -17.61 -1.10
N PHE A 128 0.57 -17.54 -1.83
CA PHE A 128 1.80 -18.25 -1.51
C PHE A 128 2.87 -17.36 -0.87
N ASP A 129 2.78 -16.02 -1.02
CA ASP A 129 3.71 -15.07 -0.41
C ASP A 129 3.81 -15.20 1.12
N PRO A 130 2.72 -15.45 1.87
CA PRO A 130 2.82 -15.70 3.32
C PRO A 130 3.72 -16.89 3.70
N PHE A 131 3.97 -17.84 2.78
CA PHE A 131 4.83 -18.99 3.09
C PHE A 131 6.31 -18.62 3.18
N ILE A 132 6.80 -17.61 2.44
CA ILE A 132 8.20 -17.19 2.61
C ILE A 132 8.37 -16.45 3.95
N GLU A 133 7.39 -15.66 4.37
CA GLU A 133 7.38 -15.03 5.70
C GLU A 133 7.34 -16.08 6.82
N ALA A 134 6.53 -17.13 6.64
CA ALA A 134 6.50 -18.26 7.57
C ALA A 134 7.87 -18.96 7.64
N ALA A 135 8.56 -19.16 6.51
CA ALA A 135 9.91 -19.72 6.49
C ALA A 135 10.88 -18.91 7.37
N PHE A 136 10.92 -17.59 7.20
CA PHE A 136 11.78 -16.71 7.99
C PHE A 136 11.40 -16.66 9.48
N ARG A 137 10.11 -16.71 9.82
CA ARG A 137 9.64 -16.76 11.22
C ARG A 137 10.08 -18.03 11.94
N TRP A 138 10.17 -19.14 11.21
CA TRP A 138 10.59 -20.44 11.75
C TRP A 138 12.09 -20.66 11.74
N ASP A 139 12.78 -20.23 10.68
CA ASP A 139 14.22 -20.44 10.49
C ASP A 139 14.81 -19.36 9.56
N ALA A 140 15.11 -18.21 10.13
CA ALA A 140 15.64 -17.06 9.39
C ALA A 140 17.01 -17.35 8.73
N ASP A 141 17.90 -18.06 9.43
CA ASP A 141 19.27 -18.26 8.98
C ASP A 141 19.34 -19.20 7.76
N ASN A 142 18.57 -20.31 7.74
CA ASN A 142 18.56 -21.18 6.57
C ASN A 142 17.66 -20.65 5.45
N SER A 143 16.59 -19.91 5.78
CA SER A 143 15.77 -19.21 4.78
C SER A 143 16.58 -18.15 4.02
N ASP A 144 17.43 -17.38 4.69
CA ASP A 144 18.30 -16.40 4.03
C ASP A 144 19.33 -17.07 3.10
N LYS A 145 19.96 -18.17 3.54
CA LYS A 145 20.87 -18.95 2.69
C LYS A 145 20.16 -19.50 1.45
N TRP A 146 18.92 -19.97 1.62
CA TRP A 146 18.10 -20.46 0.52
C TRP A 146 17.74 -19.33 -0.46
N VAL A 147 17.38 -18.15 0.06
CA VAL A 147 17.15 -16.95 -0.77
C VAL A 147 18.40 -16.64 -1.58
N GLU A 148 19.58 -16.57 -0.95
CA GLU A 148 20.86 -16.29 -1.64
C GLU A 148 21.13 -17.26 -2.79
N ALA A 149 20.88 -18.55 -2.57
CA ALA A 149 21.08 -19.58 -3.59
C ALA A 149 20.04 -19.52 -4.73
N SER A 150 18.87 -18.92 -4.51
CA SER A 150 17.72 -19.03 -5.41
C SER A 150 17.44 -17.77 -6.22
N TYR A 151 17.57 -16.57 -5.64
CA TYR A 151 17.02 -15.35 -6.24
C TYR A 151 17.63 -15.01 -7.59
N LYS A 152 18.94 -15.24 -7.81
CA LYS A 152 19.62 -14.96 -9.08
C LYS A 152 19.12 -15.85 -10.22
N LYS A 153 18.86 -17.13 -9.92
CA LYS A 153 18.27 -18.07 -10.88
C LYS A 153 16.85 -17.63 -11.24
N THR A 154 16.03 -17.34 -10.23
CA THR A 154 14.66 -16.87 -10.41
C THR A 154 14.59 -15.55 -11.18
N PHE A 155 15.56 -14.66 -10.96
CA PHE A 155 15.73 -13.43 -11.72
C PHE A 155 16.04 -13.71 -13.20
N GLY A 156 16.96 -14.64 -13.49
CA GLY A 156 17.27 -15.06 -14.87
C GLY A 156 16.08 -15.69 -15.61
N GLU A 157 15.18 -16.35 -14.87
CA GLU A 157 13.90 -16.87 -15.38
C GLU A 157 12.83 -15.78 -15.58
N LYS A 158 13.16 -14.51 -15.29
CA LYS A 158 12.28 -13.34 -15.40
C LYS A 158 11.04 -13.42 -14.50
N ASN A 159 11.09 -14.21 -13.43
CA ASN A 159 10.01 -14.27 -12.45
C ASN A 159 10.19 -13.19 -11.37
N TYR A 160 10.09 -11.93 -11.80
CA TYR A 160 10.40 -10.77 -10.96
C TYR A 160 9.53 -10.69 -9.70
N ALA A 161 8.25 -11.08 -9.78
CA ALA A 161 7.36 -11.10 -8.61
C ALA A 161 7.86 -12.05 -7.52
N MET A 162 8.33 -13.23 -7.91
CA MET A 162 8.91 -14.19 -6.96
C MET A 162 10.23 -13.69 -6.36
N VAL A 163 11.08 -13.03 -7.16
CA VAL A 163 12.30 -12.37 -6.65
C VAL A 163 11.97 -11.29 -5.63
N VAL A 164 10.97 -10.43 -5.92
CA VAL A 164 10.54 -9.38 -4.98
C VAL A 164 10.08 -9.99 -3.66
N ALA A 165 9.23 -11.02 -3.69
CA ALA A 165 8.75 -11.67 -2.48
C ALA A 165 9.91 -12.31 -1.68
N MET A 166 10.84 -13.02 -2.34
CA MET A 166 12.03 -13.60 -1.70
C MET A 166 12.88 -12.53 -1.00
N LEU A 167 13.26 -11.48 -1.74
CA LEU A 167 14.18 -10.46 -1.24
C LEU A 167 13.52 -9.57 -0.20
N THR A 168 12.22 -9.26 -0.33
CA THR A 168 11.48 -8.46 0.66
C THR A 168 11.32 -9.21 1.98
N ALA A 169 10.97 -10.50 1.93
CA ALA A 169 10.88 -11.33 3.14
C ALA A 169 12.24 -11.44 3.87
N ALA A 170 13.35 -11.39 3.14
CA ALA A 170 14.68 -11.44 3.74
C ALA A 170 15.10 -10.14 4.44
N LEU A 171 14.57 -8.97 4.05
CA LEU A 171 15.04 -7.65 4.54
C LEU A 171 15.01 -7.52 6.08
N PRO A 172 13.93 -7.87 6.81
CA PRO A 172 13.87 -7.67 8.26
C PRO A 172 14.78 -8.60 9.07
N HIS A 173 15.30 -9.66 8.44
CA HIS A 173 16.03 -10.73 9.11
C HIS A 173 17.54 -10.66 8.89
N GLN A 174 18.02 -9.63 8.17
CA GLN A 174 19.44 -9.42 7.95
C GLN A 174 20.07 -8.90 9.25
N LYS A 175 20.82 -9.77 9.94
CA LYS A 175 21.65 -9.42 11.10
C LYS A 175 22.71 -8.39 10.63
N ASP A 176 22.45 -7.10 10.86
CA ASP A 176 23.37 -5.94 10.89
C ASP A 176 22.75 -4.70 10.20
N ASP A 177 21.91 -3.95 10.93
CA ASP A 177 21.32 -2.67 10.48
C ASP A 177 22.39 -1.61 10.13
N SER A 178 23.62 -1.71 10.66
CA SER A 178 24.73 -0.83 10.29
C SER A 178 25.25 -1.08 8.86
N LYS A 179 24.84 -2.21 8.28
CA LYS A 179 25.03 -2.55 6.87
C LYS A 179 23.76 -2.38 6.05
N LEU A 180 22.65 -1.82 6.52
CA LEU A 180 21.53 -1.50 5.61
C LEU A 180 21.92 -0.50 4.50
N ALA A 181 23.03 0.24 4.67
CA ALA A 181 23.65 1.07 3.64
C ALA A 181 24.76 0.35 2.81
N LYS A 182 25.20 -0.87 3.19
CA LYS A 182 26.34 -1.59 2.56
C LYS A 182 26.21 -3.12 2.45
N GLY A 183 25.10 -3.72 2.86
CA GLY A 183 24.83 -5.16 2.91
C GLY A 183 24.12 -5.60 1.65
N TYR A 184 24.86 -6.25 0.77
CA TYR A 184 24.44 -6.70 -0.56
C TYR A 184 23.85 -5.60 -1.46
N PRO A 185 24.68 -4.65 -1.95
CA PRO A 185 24.27 -3.72 -3.00
C PRO A 185 23.66 -4.45 -4.21
N GLU A 186 24.05 -5.70 -4.46
CA GLU A 186 23.48 -6.54 -5.50
C GLU A 186 22.03 -6.96 -5.22
N ARG A 187 21.69 -7.44 -4.01
CA ARG A 187 20.30 -7.80 -3.66
C ARG A 187 19.39 -6.58 -3.74
N ALA A 188 19.82 -5.46 -3.16
CA ALA A 188 19.07 -4.21 -3.25
C ALA A 188 18.88 -3.81 -4.71
N LYS A 189 19.94 -3.80 -5.53
CA LYS A 189 19.85 -3.47 -6.96
C LYS A 189 18.89 -4.39 -7.72
N VAL A 190 18.98 -5.71 -7.51
CA VAL A 190 18.10 -6.70 -8.15
C VAL A 190 16.65 -6.51 -7.71
N LEU A 191 16.40 -6.29 -6.42
CA LEU A 191 15.07 -5.98 -5.89
C LEU A 191 14.51 -4.71 -6.55
N ARG A 192 15.27 -3.60 -6.57
CA ARG A 192 14.85 -2.35 -7.21
C ARG A 192 14.55 -2.56 -8.70
N GLU A 193 15.37 -3.35 -9.41
CA GLU A 193 15.15 -3.65 -10.82
C GLU A 193 13.86 -4.46 -11.05
N CYS A 194 13.62 -5.49 -10.25
CA CYS A 194 12.38 -6.27 -10.31
C CYS A 194 11.16 -5.41 -10.02
N GLU A 195 11.21 -4.60 -8.96
CA GLU A 195 10.13 -3.70 -8.61
C GLU A 195 9.86 -2.67 -9.72
N ALA A 196 10.91 -2.10 -10.32
CA ALA A 196 10.75 -1.17 -11.43
C ALA A 196 10.04 -1.82 -12.62
N ARG A 197 10.40 -3.06 -12.97
CA ARG A 197 9.75 -3.82 -14.06
C ARG A 197 8.29 -4.10 -13.76
N LEU A 198 7.95 -4.46 -12.52
CA LEU A 198 6.57 -4.75 -12.11
C LEU A 198 5.71 -3.48 -12.03
N ALA A 199 6.28 -2.39 -11.53
CA ALA A 199 5.57 -1.13 -11.31
C ALA A 199 5.23 -0.39 -12.61
N VAL A 200 5.90 -0.68 -13.73
CA VAL A 200 5.45 -0.24 -15.07
C VAL A 200 4.17 -0.96 -15.48
N ASP A 201 4.08 -2.25 -15.17
CA ASP A 201 2.99 -3.11 -15.62
C ASP A 201 1.71 -2.94 -14.80
N SER A 202 1.85 -2.78 -13.48
CA SER A 202 0.72 -2.66 -12.57
C SER A 202 1.12 -1.98 -11.25
N PRO A 203 0.18 -1.37 -10.51
CA PRO A 203 0.46 -0.82 -9.19
C PRO A 203 1.08 -1.87 -8.25
N LEU A 204 2.27 -1.57 -7.75
CA LEU A 204 3.03 -2.37 -6.79
C LEU A 204 2.83 -1.80 -5.38
N LEU A 205 2.43 -2.64 -4.42
CA LEU A 205 2.35 -2.24 -3.02
C LEU A 205 3.76 -2.25 -2.40
N ARG A 206 4.15 -1.15 -1.76
CA ARG A 206 5.39 -1.00 -0.99
C ARG A 206 5.08 -0.52 0.42
N LYS A 207 6.02 -0.75 1.33
CA LYS A 207 6.07 -0.12 2.66
C LYS A 207 7.19 0.92 2.67
N ALA A 208 6.95 2.09 3.26
CA ALA A 208 7.97 3.10 3.43
C ALA A 208 9.09 2.60 4.36
N ARG A 209 10.36 2.91 4.05
CA ARG A 209 11.50 2.41 4.87
C ARG A 209 11.54 2.98 6.29
N SER A 210 11.16 4.24 6.46
CA SER A 210 11.23 4.96 7.73
C SER A 210 9.87 5.16 8.40
N HIS A 211 8.80 4.57 7.87
CA HIS A 211 7.44 4.71 8.40
C HIS A 211 6.59 3.46 8.12
N THR A 212 5.59 3.18 8.95
CA THR A 212 4.70 2.01 8.76
C THR A 212 3.81 2.13 7.52
N MET A 213 3.67 3.33 6.94
CA MET A 213 2.82 3.58 5.78
C MET A 213 3.16 2.67 4.61
N GLN A 214 2.12 2.06 4.07
CA GLN A 214 2.15 1.40 2.79
C GLN A 214 1.60 2.31 1.69
N TYR A 215 2.07 2.11 0.47
CA TYR A 215 1.67 2.90 -0.69
C TYR A 215 1.73 2.05 -1.96
N TYR A 216 0.84 2.34 -2.90
CA TYR A 216 0.95 1.82 -4.24
C TYR A 216 1.86 2.70 -5.08
N LEU A 217 2.71 2.05 -5.88
CA LEU A 217 3.66 2.65 -6.80
C LEU A 217 3.37 2.18 -8.22
N SER A 218 3.25 3.12 -9.16
CA SER A 218 3.37 2.83 -10.59
C SER A 218 4.50 3.67 -11.17
N LEU A 219 5.29 3.07 -12.04
CA LEU A 219 6.28 3.78 -12.85
C LEU A 219 5.69 4.07 -14.23
N PRO A 220 6.08 5.19 -14.86
CA PRO A 220 5.64 5.49 -16.21
C PRO A 220 6.28 4.51 -17.20
N ASN A 221 5.57 4.22 -18.30
CA ASN A 221 6.11 3.53 -19.45
C ASN A 221 7.32 4.32 -19.99
N GLY A 222 8.42 3.61 -20.22
CA GLY A 222 9.71 4.22 -20.57
C GLY A 222 10.50 4.73 -19.37
N TRP A 223 10.12 4.40 -18.13
CA TRP A 223 10.92 4.72 -16.95
C TRP A 223 12.38 4.25 -17.11
N SER A 224 13.30 5.12 -16.72
CA SER A 224 14.74 4.88 -16.73
C SER A 224 15.40 5.58 -15.55
N ALA A 225 16.44 4.95 -14.99
CA ALA A 225 17.15 5.48 -13.83
C ALA A 225 18.08 6.68 -14.16
N ASP A 226 18.33 6.96 -15.44
CA ASP A 226 19.27 7.97 -15.94
C ASP A 226 18.73 9.41 -15.90
N ARG A 227 17.46 9.59 -15.58
CA ARG A 227 16.81 10.90 -15.47
C ARG A 227 15.91 11.00 -14.27
N LYS A 228 15.64 12.23 -13.85
CA LYS A 228 14.57 12.50 -12.89
C LYS A 228 13.19 12.39 -13.53
N TRP A 229 12.23 11.89 -12.76
CA TRP A 229 10.84 11.72 -13.17
C TRP A 229 9.90 12.53 -12.28
N PRO A 230 8.91 13.22 -12.85
CA PRO A 230 7.92 13.92 -12.04
C PRO A 230 7.11 12.92 -11.23
N VAL A 231 6.73 13.30 -10.02
CA VAL A 231 5.97 12.44 -9.10
C VAL A 231 4.56 12.98 -8.98
N LEU A 232 3.56 12.10 -9.13
CA LEU A 232 2.16 12.36 -8.88
C LEU A 232 1.69 11.57 -7.65
N VAL A 233 1.29 12.27 -6.61
CA VAL A 233 0.59 11.71 -5.46
C VAL A 233 -0.91 11.72 -5.75
N ALA A 234 -1.52 10.54 -5.81
CA ALA A 234 -2.94 10.35 -6.03
C ALA A 234 -3.59 9.74 -4.77
N VAL A 235 -4.28 10.57 -3.99
CA VAL A 235 -4.85 10.20 -2.69
C VAL A 235 -6.30 9.70 -2.85
N GLU A 236 -6.54 8.46 -2.44
CA GLU A 236 -7.86 7.81 -2.50
C GLU A 236 -8.86 8.39 -1.49
N GLY A 237 -10.16 8.25 -1.77
CA GLY A 237 -11.26 8.65 -0.89
C GLY A 237 -11.67 7.59 0.13
N ALA A 238 -12.83 7.78 0.76
CA ALA A 238 -13.33 6.91 1.83
C ALA A 238 -13.62 5.47 1.37
N GLY A 239 -13.68 5.23 0.05
CA GLY A 239 -13.81 3.90 -0.55
C GLY A 239 -12.58 3.01 -0.36
N CYS A 240 -11.41 3.58 -0.04
CA CYS A 240 -10.17 2.85 0.24
C CYS A 240 -9.69 1.94 -0.93
N ASN A 241 -10.08 2.23 -2.17
CA ASN A 241 -9.60 1.53 -3.36
C ASN A 241 -8.21 2.03 -3.81
N PHE A 242 -7.24 2.04 -2.90
CA PHE A 242 -5.90 2.61 -3.11
C PHE A 242 -5.22 2.10 -4.39
N ARG A 243 -5.36 0.80 -4.67
CA ARG A 243 -4.82 0.18 -5.89
C ARG A 243 -5.49 0.72 -7.15
N GLY A 244 -6.82 0.87 -7.12
CA GLY A 244 -7.61 1.42 -8.22
C GLY A 244 -7.29 2.89 -8.47
N MET A 245 -7.18 3.70 -7.42
CA MET A 245 -6.75 5.10 -7.54
C MET A 245 -5.38 5.21 -8.19
N ASN A 246 -4.40 4.40 -7.75
CA ASN A 246 -3.08 4.36 -8.38
C ASN A 246 -3.17 3.95 -9.85
N GLY A 247 -3.93 2.88 -10.15
CA GLY A 247 -4.12 2.38 -11.53
C GLY A 247 -4.83 3.37 -12.46
N GLY A 248 -5.68 4.25 -11.93
CA GLY A 248 -6.34 5.31 -12.69
C GLY A 248 -5.41 6.42 -13.17
N TYR A 249 -4.22 6.54 -12.59
CA TYR A 249 -3.18 7.48 -13.01
C TYR A 249 -1.90 6.78 -13.52
N GLY A 250 -1.70 5.52 -13.16
CA GLY A 250 -0.47 4.73 -13.35
C GLY A 250 -0.58 3.55 -14.33
N GLY A 251 0.29 2.56 -14.15
CA GLY A 251 0.38 1.34 -14.97
C GLY A 251 0.82 1.56 -16.42
N LYS A 252 0.60 0.54 -17.28
CA LYS A 252 1.10 0.49 -18.67
C LYS A 252 0.73 1.68 -19.55
N GLY A 253 -0.40 2.33 -19.26
CA GLY A 253 -0.90 3.47 -20.04
C GLY A 253 -0.31 4.82 -19.61
N ASN A 254 0.31 4.89 -18.43
CA ASN A 254 0.90 6.12 -17.93
C ASN A 254 2.30 6.30 -18.51
N THR A 255 2.59 7.45 -19.11
CA THR A 255 3.90 7.79 -19.69
C THR A 255 4.56 8.98 -18.99
N SER A 256 3.88 9.59 -18.02
CA SER A 256 4.17 10.96 -17.61
C SER A 256 4.74 11.07 -16.20
N TYR A 257 4.28 10.25 -15.25
CA TYR A 257 4.62 10.39 -13.83
C TYR A 257 5.03 9.08 -13.16
N ILE A 258 5.87 9.15 -12.14
CA ILE A 258 5.85 8.14 -11.08
C ILE A 258 4.61 8.41 -10.23
N VAL A 259 3.72 7.43 -10.09
CA VAL A 259 2.46 7.60 -9.36
C VAL A 259 2.56 6.92 -8.00
N VAL A 260 2.32 7.69 -6.95
CA VAL A 260 2.30 7.25 -5.56
C VAL A 260 0.89 7.39 -5.01
N THR A 261 0.32 6.33 -4.46
CA THR A 261 -0.96 6.38 -3.76
C THR A 261 -0.77 5.89 -2.33
N PRO A 262 -0.76 6.79 -1.33
CA PRO A 262 -0.62 6.37 0.05
C PRO A 262 -1.86 5.60 0.50
N CYS A 263 -1.67 4.49 1.22
CA CYS A 263 -2.73 3.82 1.95
C CYS A 263 -2.97 4.60 3.25
N SER A 264 -3.55 5.79 3.09
CA SER A 264 -3.71 6.80 4.14
C SER A 264 -4.97 6.60 4.97
N PHE A 265 -5.02 7.15 6.19
CA PHE A 265 -6.13 6.99 7.15
C PHE A 265 -7.13 8.15 7.20
N SER A 266 -6.71 9.37 6.87
CA SER A 266 -7.55 10.58 6.93
C SER A 266 -8.46 10.75 5.71
N ASN A 267 -8.44 9.79 4.78
CA ASN A 267 -9.39 9.67 3.67
C ASN A 267 -10.79 9.21 4.10
N THR A 268 -10.98 8.74 5.33
CA THR A 268 -12.29 8.31 5.87
C THR A 268 -12.66 9.14 7.11
N ASN A 269 -13.85 8.92 7.68
CA ASN A 269 -14.28 9.53 8.94
C ASN A 269 -13.92 8.68 10.17
N SER A 270 -13.75 7.36 10.01
CA SER A 270 -13.29 6.44 11.06
C SER A 270 -12.59 5.22 10.45
N LEU A 271 -11.60 4.67 11.15
CA LEU A 271 -10.94 3.39 10.85
C LEU A 271 -11.61 2.20 11.54
N GLU A 272 -12.50 2.44 12.50
CA GLU A 272 -13.20 1.38 13.24
C GLU A 272 -14.02 0.50 12.28
N GLY A 273 -13.80 -0.82 12.33
CA GLY A 273 -14.48 -1.79 11.48
C GLY A 273 -14.06 -1.75 10.00
N GLN A 274 -12.91 -1.18 9.66
CA GLN A 274 -12.39 -1.06 8.29
C GLN A 274 -11.22 -2.01 7.99
N GLU A 275 -10.95 -3.00 8.84
CA GLU A 275 -9.79 -3.91 8.73
C GLU A 275 -9.70 -4.59 7.36
N GLY A 276 -10.85 -4.88 6.74
CA GLY A 276 -10.91 -5.49 5.40
C GLY A 276 -10.60 -4.55 4.23
N LYS A 277 -10.49 -3.23 4.47
CA LYS A 277 -10.23 -2.22 3.42
C LYS A 277 -8.81 -1.67 3.43
N TYR A 278 -8.07 -1.93 4.50
CA TYR A 278 -6.75 -1.39 4.72
C TYR A 278 -5.71 -2.51 4.71
N PRO A 279 -4.51 -2.28 4.15
CA PRO A 279 -3.47 -3.29 4.15
C PRO A 279 -2.68 -3.32 5.49
N TYR A 280 -3.33 -3.01 6.61
CA TYR A 280 -2.70 -2.95 7.92
C TYR A 280 -3.40 -3.89 8.90
N ALA A 281 -2.63 -4.37 9.88
CA ALA A 281 -3.20 -5.07 11.01
C ALA A 281 -4.15 -4.16 11.80
N ARG A 282 -5.15 -4.76 12.44
CA ARG A 282 -6.17 -4.04 13.21
C ARG A 282 -5.56 -3.13 14.28
N GLU A 283 -4.50 -3.59 14.93
CA GLU A 283 -3.82 -2.87 16.02
C GLU A 283 -3.24 -1.54 15.53
N VAL A 284 -2.76 -1.50 14.27
CA VAL A 284 -2.30 -0.25 13.64
C VAL A 284 -3.50 0.68 13.40
N LEU A 285 -4.62 0.15 12.92
CA LEU A 285 -5.81 0.98 12.69
C LEU A 285 -6.36 1.57 14.00
N GLU A 286 -6.42 0.76 15.06
CA GLU A 286 -6.86 1.18 16.39
C GLU A 286 -5.93 2.28 16.96
N GLU A 287 -4.61 2.10 16.86
CA GLU A 287 -3.63 3.08 17.34
C GLU A 287 -3.81 4.46 16.69
N TRP A 288 -4.04 4.49 15.38
CA TRP A 288 -4.02 5.72 14.60
C TRP A 288 -5.38 6.36 14.38
N ASN A 289 -6.50 5.72 14.74
CA ASN A 289 -7.86 6.20 14.45
C ASN A 289 -8.14 7.64 14.92
N GLY A 290 -7.66 8.01 16.11
CA GLY A 290 -7.83 9.35 16.68
C GLY A 290 -6.87 10.42 16.14
N LYS A 291 -5.79 10.02 15.45
CA LYS A 291 -4.65 10.87 15.09
C LYS A 291 -4.14 10.58 13.66
N ARG A 292 -5.08 10.48 12.73
CA ARG A 292 -4.83 9.94 11.38
C ARG A 292 -3.90 10.80 10.52
N MET A 293 -3.96 12.12 10.66
CA MET A 293 -3.04 13.00 9.92
C MET A 293 -1.59 12.86 10.41
N ASP A 294 -1.39 12.55 11.69
CA ASP A 294 -0.06 12.32 12.29
C ASP A 294 0.58 11.03 11.77
N PHE A 295 -0.22 10.10 11.22
CA PHE A 295 0.28 8.97 10.45
C PHE A 295 0.51 9.35 8.98
N ASP A 296 -0.44 10.09 8.40
CA ASP A 296 -0.49 10.30 6.96
C ASP A 296 0.61 11.21 6.42
N GLU A 297 0.85 12.35 7.08
CA GLU A 297 1.85 13.31 6.62
C GLU A 297 3.27 12.72 6.65
N PRO A 298 3.80 12.26 7.80
CA PRO A 298 5.15 11.70 7.84
C PRO A 298 5.27 10.43 6.99
N GLY A 299 4.21 9.63 6.89
CA GLY A 299 4.20 8.44 6.04
C GLY A 299 4.27 8.75 4.55
N LEU A 300 3.53 9.75 4.07
CA LEU A 300 3.61 10.17 2.67
C LEU A 300 4.98 10.76 2.35
N LEU A 301 5.54 11.57 3.26
CA LEU A 301 6.90 12.10 3.11
C LEU A 301 7.92 10.95 3.04
N ALA A 302 7.85 9.96 3.93
CA ALA A 302 8.72 8.78 3.89
C ALA A 302 8.59 7.98 2.58
N ALA A 303 7.38 7.82 2.04
CA ALA A 303 7.17 7.18 0.74
C ALA A 303 7.80 7.98 -0.42
N LEU A 304 7.72 9.31 -0.36
CA LEU A 304 8.36 10.18 -1.35
C LEU A 304 9.88 10.16 -1.24
N ASP A 305 10.45 10.06 -0.04
CA ASP A 305 11.88 9.83 0.19
C ASP A 305 12.34 8.55 -0.52
N ASP A 306 11.57 7.48 -0.39
CA ASP A 306 11.84 6.21 -1.05
C ASP A 306 11.79 6.32 -2.57
N VAL A 307 10.80 7.02 -3.12
CA VAL A 307 10.65 7.22 -4.56
C VAL A 307 11.80 8.04 -5.15
N ARG A 308 12.28 9.05 -4.41
CA ARG A 308 13.45 9.84 -4.81
C ARG A 308 14.72 9.00 -4.82
N ALA A 309 14.93 8.20 -3.77
CA ALA A 309 16.12 7.37 -3.63
C ALA A 309 16.17 6.20 -4.62
N ASP A 310 15.04 5.52 -4.83
CA ASP A 310 15.01 4.24 -5.55
C ASP A 310 14.63 4.39 -7.03
N PHE A 311 13.84 5.42 -7.37
CA PHE A 311 13.24 5.56 -8.70
C PHE A 311 13.52 6.91 -9.36
N ASN A 312 14.43 7.70 -8.79
CA ASN A 312 14.85 9.01 -9.29
C ASN A 312 13.67 9.99 -9.44
N GLY A 313 12.74 10.00 -8.48
CA GLY A 313 11.67 10.99 -8.44
C GLY A 313 12.19 12.43 -8.28
N GLU A 314 11.47 13.39 -8.85
CA GLU A 314 11.66 14.82 -8.61
C GLU A 314 11.38 15.18 -7.15
N GLU A 315 11.99 16.27 -6.67
CA GLU A 315 11.86 16.71 -5.28
C GLU A 315 10.48 17.31 -4.98
N LYS A 316 9.96 18.10 -5.93
CA LYS A 316 8.59 18.59 -5.89
C LYS A 316 7.66 17.58 -6.54
N PHE A 317 6.46 17.45 -6.01
CA PHE A 317 5.47 16.51 -6.52
C PHE A 317 4.14 17.20 -6.84
N TYR A 318 3.40 16.61 -7.77
CA TYR A 318 2.03 16.94 -8.08
C TYR A 318 1.13 16.18 -7.10
N ILE A 319 0.04 16.79 -6.62
CA ILE A 319 -0.90 16.11 -5.72
C ILE A 319 -2.34 16.27 -6.16
N THR A 320 -3.09 15.18 -6.15
CA THR A 320 -4.54 15.15 -6.28
C THR A 320 -5.13 14.28 -5.18
N GLY A 321 -6.34 14.60 -4.74
CA GLY A 321 -7.09 13.76 -3.79
C GLY A 321 -8.56 13.75 -4.13
N PHE A 322 -9.14 12.56 -4.10
CA PHE A 322 -10.55 12.32 -4.40
C PHE A 322 -11.37 12.20 -3.11
N SER A 323 -12.52 12.86 -3.03
CA SER A 323 -13.45 12.70 -1.91
C SER A 323 -12.72 12.93 -0.58
N GLY A 324 -12.81 12.00 0.37
CA GLY A 324 -12.07 12.08 1.63
C GLY A 324 -10.54 12.24 1.49
N GLY A 325 -9.92 11.81 0.39
CA GLY A 325 -8.51 12.04 0.08
C GLY A 325 -8.15 13.53 -0.07
N GLY A 326 -9.17 14.37 -0.27
CA GLY A 326 -9.06 15.82 -0.18
C GLY A 326 -8.47 16.32 1.14
N ASN A 327 -8.67 15.62 2.26
CA ASN A 327 -8.13 16.07 3.55
C ASN A 327 -6.59 16.16 3.55
N ILE A 328 -5.90 15.17 3.00
CA ILE A 328 -4.43 15.18 2.88
C ILE A 328 -3.99 16.18 1.82
N THR A 329 -4.70 16.23 0.68
CA THR A 329 -4.37 17.15 -0.41
C THR A 329 -4.43 18.61 0.06
N TRP A 330 -5.53 19.01 0.71
CA TRP A 330 -5.66 20.35 1.27
C TRP A 330 -4.65 20.59 2.39
N HIS A 331 -4.41 19.60 3.24
CA HIS A 331 -3.38 19.69 4.27
C HIS A 331 -2.02 20.07 3.66
N PHE A 332 -1.53 19.32 2.68
CA PHE A 332 -0.26 19.62 2.00
C PHE A 332 -0.26 20.95 1.24
N ILE A 333 -1.37 21.35 0.62
CA ILE A 333 -1.50 22.67 -0.01
C ILE A 333 -1.19 23.77 1.01
N PHE A 334 -1.78 23.67 2.21
CA PHE A 334 -1.67 24.69 3.24
C PHE A 334 -0.38 24.60 4.08
N THR A 335 0.14 23.41 4.33
CA THR A 335 1.29 23.20 5.25
C THR A 335 2.63 23.05 4.55
N HIS A 336 2.65 22.59 3.29
CA HIS A 336 3.88 22.30 2.54
C HIS A 336 3.86 22.79 1.08
N PRO A 337 3.42 24.02 0.77
CA PRO A 337 3.32 24.51 -0.61
C PRO A 337 4.67 24.52 -1.35
N GLU A 338 5.80 24.61 -0.65
CA GLU A 338 7.13 24.54 -1.24
C GLU A 338 7.50 23.16 -1.80
N LYS A 339 6.87 22.09 -1.29
CA LYS A 339 7.07 20.72 -1.77
C LYS A 339 6.22 20.40 -3.01
N LEU A 340 5.26 21.26 -3.35
CA LEU A 340 4.32 21.01 -4.43
C LEU A 340 4.76 21.65 -5.75
N ALA A 341 4.64 20.88 -6.83
CA ALA A 341 4.76 21.37 -8.19
C ALA A 341 3.41 21.96 -8.68
N ALA A 342 2.31 21.30 -8.34
CA ALA A 342 0.93 21.77 -8.50
C ALA A 342 -0.03 20.88 -7.68
N ALA A 343 -1.25 21.35 -7.47
CA ALA A 343 -2.29 20.58 -6.80
C ALA A 343 -3.62 20.58 -7.58
N ALA A 344 -4.35 19.47 -7.55
CA ALA A 344 -5.67 19.35 -8.14
C ALA A 344 -6.63 18.55 -7.24
N PRO A 345 -7.18 19.15 -6.18
CA PRO A 345 -8.25 18.54 -5.39
C PRO A 345 -9.46 18.23 -6.30
N ALA A 346 -9.98 16.99 -6.27
CA ALA A 346 -11.05 16.54 -7.16
C ALA A 346 -12.23 15.97 -6.37
N SER A 347 -13.41 16.61 -6.44
CA SER A 347 -14.56 16.32 -5.57
C SER A 347 -14.12 16.15 -4.10
N ALA A 348 -13.23 17.04 -3.65
CA ALA A 348 -12.38 16.83 -2.49
C ALA A 348 -13.01 17.36 -1.20
N ASN A 349 -13.01 16.54 -0.15
CA ASN A 349 -13.38 16.95 1.20
C ASN A 349 -12.37 17.92 1.79
N PHE A 350 -12.86 18.89 2.55
CA PHE A 350 -12.07 19.78 3.39
C PHE A 350 -12.72 19.91 4.76
N SER A 351 -12.03 19.39 5.79
CA SER A 351 -12.49 19.44 7.18
C SER A 351 -11.91 20.60 8.00
N GLY A 352 -11.28 21.58 7.34
CA GLY A 352 -10.56 22.68 7.97
C GLY A 352 -9.06 22.41 8.12
N LEU A 353 -8.32 23.45 8.53
CA LEU A 353 -6.90 23.31 8.83
C LEU A 353 -6.70 22.47 10.09
N ARG A 354 -5.74 21.55 10.02
CA ARG A 354 -5.34 20.67 11.14
C ARG A 354 -3.98 21.05 11.74
N ALA A 355 -3.28 21.98 11.10
CA ALA A 355 -1.99 22.52 11.50
C ALA A 355 -1.88 23.97 11.04
N GLU A 356 -0.84 24.67 11.49
CA GLU A 356 -0.57 26.04 11.07
C GLU A 356 -0.27 26.10 9.57
N ALA A 357 -0.87 27.07 8.87
CA ALA A 357 -0.60 27.31 7.47
C ALA A 357 0.85 27.82 7.27
N SER A 358 1.49 27.31 6.23
CA SER A 358 2.86 27.67 5.85
C SER A 358 2.98 29.15 5.52
N GLN A 359 4.11 29.73 5.93
CA GLN A 359 4.51 31.08 5.55
C GLN A 359 5.42 31.10 4.33
N SER A 360 5.68 29.94 3.71
CA SER A 360 6.50 29.84 2.52
C SER A 360 5.93 30.71 1.38
N PRO A 361 6.77 31.51 0.68
CA PRO A 361 6.32 32.32 -0.46
C PRO A 361 5.84 31.47 -1.64
N ALA A 362 6.15 30.16 -1.67
CA ALA A 362 5.70 29.24 -2.71
C ALA A 362 4.17 29.23 -2.90
N LYS A 363 3.40 29.52 -1.83
CA LYS A 363 1.93 29.59 -1.86
C LYS A 363 1.36 30.60 -2.86
N GLU A 364 2.09 31.69 -3.12
CA GLU A 364 1.62 32.73 -4.04
C GLU A 364 1.62 32.25 -5.50
N THR A 365 2.55 31.36 -5.83
CA THR A 365 2.77 30.88 -7.21
C THR A 365 2.28 29.46 -7.45
N LEU A 366 1.98 28.69 -6.39
CA LEU A 366 1.57 27.30 -6.48
C LEU A 366 0.31 27.15 -7.36
N PRO A 367 0.39 26.45 -8.51
CA PRO A 367 -0.78 26.22 -9.35
C PRO A 367 -1.75 25.25 -8.67
N ILE A 368 -2.99 25.68 -8.49
CA ILE A 368 -4.07 24.87 -7.92
C ILE A 368 -5.26 24.85 -8.88
N LYS A 369 -5.76 23.68 -9.25
CA LYS A 369 -7.01 23.54 -10.01
C LYS A 369 -7.98 22.64 -9.25
N VAL A 370 -8.97 23.25 -8.64
CA VAL A 370 -10.02 22.53 -7.93
C VAL A 370 -11.04 22.05 -8.95
N LEU A 371 -11.30 20.75 -8.95
CA LEU A 371 -12.22 20.08 -9.86
C LEU A 371 -13.36 19.49 -9.06
N GLN A 372 -14.58 19.62 -9.56
CA GLN A 372 -15.74 18.98 -8.96
C GLN A 372 -16.75 18.60 -10.02
N GLY A 373 -17.40 17.44 -9.91
CA GLY A 373 -18.44 17.05 -10.83
C GLY A 373 -19.65 18.00 -10.77
N GLU A 374 -20.17 18.44 -11.92
CA GLU A 374 -21.38 19.26 -11.99
C GLU A 374 -22.59 18.57 -11.34
N ASP A 375 -22.72 17.26 -11.59
CA ASP A 375 -23.82 16.40 -11.13
C ASP A 375 -23.46 15.63 -9.84
N ASP A 376 -22.36 16.01 -9.16
CA ASP A 376 -21.92 15.34 -7.93
C ASP A 376 -23.00 15.47 -6.84
N GLU A 377 -23.52 14.31 -6.41
CA GLU A 377 -24.63 14.22 -5.48
C GLU A 377 -24.29 14.80 -4.09
N TYR A 378 -23.00 14.86 -3.75
CA TYR A 378 -22.54 15.34 -2.46
C TYR A 378 -22.41 16.86 -2.40
N ARG A 379 -22.65 17.60 -3.49
CA ARG A 379 -22.58 19.07 -3.51
C ARG A 379 -23.58 19.74 -2.57
N LYS A 380 -24.76 19.14 -2.43
CA LYS A 380 -25.92 19.78 -1.81
C LYS A 380 -25.71 20.03 -0.30
N PRO A 381 -26.33 21.07 0.29
CA PRO A 381 -26.16 21.39 1.71
C PRO A 381 -26.64 20.30 2.69
N ASP A 382 -27.61 19.48 2.28
CA ASP A 382 -28.21 18.38 3.05
C ASP A 382 -27.48 17.04 2.86
N SER A 383 -26.43 17.01 2.02
CA SER A 383 -25.52 15.89 1.86
C SER A 383 -24.80 15.55 3.16
N ILE A 384 -24.47 14.27 3.35
CA ILE A 384 -23.58 13.81 4.43
C ILE A 384 -22.15 14.39 4.33
N SER A 385 -21.79 14.91 3.16
CA SER A 385 -20.51 15.56 2.88
C SER A 385 -20.76 16.72 1.94
N PRO A 386 -21.24 17.89 2.41
CA PRO A 386 -21.68 18.98 1.56
C PRO A 386 -20.49 19.66 0.87
N LEU A 387 -20.13 19.19 -0.32
CA LEU A 387 -18.88 19.54 -1.00
C LEU A 387 -18.81 21.02 -1.41
N ASP A 388 -19.93 21.63 -1.82
CA ASP A 388 -19.94 23.07 -2.13
C ASP A 388 -19.60 23.91 -0.89
N ARG A 389 -20.10 23.52 0.29
CA ARG A 389 -19.77 24.20 1.55
C ARG A 389 -18.32 24.00 1.96
N GLN A 390 -17.80 22.79 1.76
CA GLN A 390 -16.39 22.48 2.05
C GLN A 390 -15.46 23.23 1.09
N TRP A 391 -15.83 23.37 -0.18
CA TRP A 391 -15.12 24.18 -1.15
C TRP A 391 -15.13 25.66 -0.78
N GLU A 392 -16.28 26.26 -0.46
CA GLU A 392 -16.33 27.67 -0.04
C GLU A 392 -15.46 27.91 1.22
N PHE A 393 -15.40 26.93 2.13
CA PHE A 393 -14.48 27.02 3.27
C PHE A 393 -13.00 26.92 2.85
N ALA A 394 -12.63 25.98 1.97
CA ALA A 394 -11.26 25.87 1.46
C ALA A 394 -10.84 27.14 0.71
N LYS A 395 -11.74 27.71 -0.10
CA LYS A 395 -11.55 28.96 -0.83
C LYS A 395 -11.31 30.14 0.12
N SER A 396 -12.11 30.29 1.18
CA SER A 396 -11.86 31.35 2.16
C SER A 396 -10.49 31.19 2.83
N MET A 397 -10.04 29.96 3.07
CA MET A 397 -8.70 29.71 3.61
C MET A 397 -7.59 30.03 2.59
N LEU A 398 -7.77 29.70 1.30
CA LEU A 398 -6.83 30.10 0.24
C LEU A 398 -6.67 31.62 0.18
N GLU A 399 -7.79 32.35 0.20
CA GLU A 399 -7.81 33.82 0.19
C GLU A 399 -7.16 34.40 1.45
N GLN A 400 -7.55 33.91 2.63
CA GLN A 400 -7.01 34.35 3.92
C GLN A 400 -5.49 34.15 4.04
N HIS A 401 -4.95 33.07 3.46
CA HIS A 401 -3.53 32.73 3.56
C HIS A 401 -2.69 33.19 2.35
N GLY A 402 -3.28 33.91 1.40
CA GLY A 402 -2.56 34.60 0.33
C GLY A 402 -2.23 33.74 -0.89
N TYR A 403 -2.98 32.67 -1.15
CA TYR A 403 -2.84 31.88 -2.37
C TYR A 403 -3.46 32.63 -3.56
N LYS A 404 -2.68 32.82 -4.63
CA LYS A 404 -3.08 33.68 -5.78
C LYS A 404 -3.30 32.91 -7.08
N ASN A 405 -2.77 31.69 -7.20
CA ASN A 405 -2.77 30.92 -8.43
C ASN A 405 -3.70 29.70 -8.33
N TRP A 406 -4.99 29.94 -8.17
CA TRP A 406 -5.99 28.88 -8.10
C TRP A 406 -7.17 29.12 -9.05
N THR A 407 -7.75 28.03 -9.55
CA THR A 407 -8.99 28.03 -10.32
C THR A 407 -9.94 26.94 -9.81
N TYR A 408 -11.24 27.12 -10.07
CA TYR A 408 -12.29 26.15 -9.76
C TYR A 408 -13.06 25.82 -11.04
N GLU A 409 -13.29 24.53 -11.28
CA GLU A 409 -14.02 24.05 -12.45
C GLU A 409 -15.06 23.01 -12.03
N LEU A 410 -16.31 23.27 -12.43
CA LEU A 410 -17.37 22.27 -12.47
C LEU A 410 -17.22 21.46 -13.75
N VAL A 411 -16.92 20.17 -13.63
CA VAL A 411 -16.75 19.27 -14.77
C VAL A 411 -18.13 18.86 -15.26
N PRO A 412 -18.53 19.23 -16.50
CA PRO A 412 -19.89 19.03 -16.96
C PRO A 412 -20.31 17.56 -16.97
N LYS A 413 -21.58 17.29 -16.64
CA LYS A 413 -22.18 15.94 -16.70
C LYS A 413 -21.41 14.86 -15.94
N THR A 414 -20.71 15.25 -14.87
CA THR A 414 -19.84 14.37 -14.09
C THR A 414 -20.38 14.31 -12.66
N GLY A 415 -20.58 13.10 -12.13
CA GLY A 415 -20.96 12.87 -10.73
C GLY A 415 -19.78 12.92 -9.76
N HIS A 416 -19.89 12.23 -8.62
CA HIS A 416 -18.79 12.13 -7.65
C HIS A 416 -17.58 11.36 -8.22
N SER A 417 -16.56 12.11 -8.65
CA SER A 417 -15.50 11.57 -9.51
C SER A 417 -14.09 12.08 -9.14
N PRO A 418 -13.06 11.23 -9.24
CA PRO A 418 -11.66 11.63 -9.12
C PRO A 418 -11.17 12.53 -10.26
N CYS A 419 -11.97 12.72 -11.33
CA CYS A 419 -11.66 13.61 -12.45
C CYS A 419 -10.28 13.37 -13.10
N ASN A 420 -9.84 12.09 -13.19
CA ASN A 420 -8.47 11.73 -13.62
C ASN A 420 -8.02 12.41 -14.91
N LYS A 421 -8.91 12.48 -15.90
CA LYS A 421 -8.61 13.11 -17.19
C LYS A 421 -8.27 14.59 -17.02
N GLN A 422 -9.13 15.35 -16.35
CA GLN A 422 -8.95 16.80 -16.14
C GLN A 422 -7.73 17.09 -15.25
N VAL A 423 -7.47 16.25 -14.25
CA VAL A 423 -6.26 16.32 -13.42
C VAL A 423 -5.00 16.17 -14.27
N LEU A 424 -4.94 15.11 -15.10
CA LEU A 424 -3.78 14.86 -15.96
C LEU A 424 -3.60 15.95 -17.04
N GLU A 425 -4.69 16.41 -17.66
CA GLU A 425 -4.65 17.52 -18.62
C GLU A 425 -4.07 18.80 -17.98
N PHE A 426 -4.49 19.13 -16.76
CA PHE A 426 -3.95 20.26 -16.03
C PHE A 426 -2.45 20.11 -15.73
N PHE A 427 -2.03 19.00 -15.14
CA PHE A 427 -0.63 18.78 -14.79
C PHE A 427 0.29 18.69 -16.02
N ASN A 428 -0.14 17.99 -17.07
CA ASN A 428 0.63 17.91 -18.33
C ASN A 428 0.74 19.27 -19.01
N GLY A 429 -0.34 20.06 -19.04
CA GLY A 429 -0.31 21.41 -19.61
C GLY A 429 0.66 22.35 -18.89
N LEU A 430 0.84 22.19 -17.57
CA LEU A 430 1.88 22.93 -16.83
C LEU A 430 3.30 22.48 -17.21
N ARG A 431 3.51 21.17 -17.39
CA ARG A 431 4.83 20.62 -17.76
C ARG A 431 5.24 21.02 -19.17
N GLU A 432 4.31 21.01 -20.12
CA GLU A 432 4.57 21.45 -21.50
C GLU A 432 4.97 22.92 -21.57
N LYS A 433 4.27 23.79 -20.82
CA LYS A 433 4.61 25.22 -20.73
C LYS A 433 5.98 25.48 -20.12
N ASN A 434 6.42 24.61 -19.21
CA ASN A 434 7.70 24.73 -18.50
C ASN A 434 8.83 23.92 -19.17
N ALA A 435 8.56 23.21 -20.25
CA ALA A 435 9.58 22.44 -20.96
C ALA A 435 10.59 23.41 -21.62
N PRO A 436 11.91 23.11 -21.56
CA PRO A 436 12.89 23.87 -22.33
C PRO A 436 12.51 23.84 -23.80
N ALA A 437 12.58 24.99 -24.48
CA ALA A 437 12.37 25.05 -25.93
C ALA A 437 13.25 23.99 -26.63
N PRO A 438 12.74 23.25 -27.62
CA PRO A 438 13.53 22.25 -28.33
C PRO A 438 14.79 22.94 -28.86
N LYS A 439 15.95 22.34 -28.59
CA LYS A 439 17.23 22.81 -29.14
C LYS A 439 17.08 22.78 -30.66
N GLY A 440 16.94 23.95 -31.28
CA GLY A 440 16.80 24.06 -32.73
C GLY A 440 17.94 23.32 -33.41
N ASP A 441 17.61 22.44 -34.34
CA ASP A 441 18.61 21.83 -35.21
C ASP A 441 19.44 22.95 -35.84
N LYS A 442 20.75 22.90 -35.63
CA LYS A 442 21.67 23.77 -36.35
C LYS A 442 21.40 23.56 -37.85
N PRO A 443 21.15 24.62 -38.64
CA PRO A 443 21.00 24.48 -40.08
C PRO A 443 22.24 23.76 -40.61
N LYS A 444 22.03 22.65 -41.33
CA LYS A 444 23.11 22.04 -42.11
C LYS A 444 23.71 23.13 -42.99
N PRO A 445 25.04 23.35 -42.97
CA PRO A 445 25.65 24.31 -43.88
C PRO A 445 25.31 23.87 -45.30
N SER A 446 24.71 24.78 -46.06
CA SER A 446 24.50 24.61 -47.49
C SER A 446 25.88 24.44 -48.13
N GLY A 447 26.15 23.24 -48.64
CA GLY A 447 27.32 22.98 -49.45
C GLY A 447 27.31 23.90 -50.67
N LYS A 448 28.41 24.64 -50.84
CA LYS A 448 28.80 25.24 -52.11
C LYS A 448 29.64 24.25 -52.88
#